data_AF-A0AAV9HBA0-F1
#
_entry.id   AF-A0AAV9HBA0-F1
#
_cell.length_a   1.000
_cell.length_b   1.000
_cell.length_c   1.000
_cell.angle_alpha   90.00
_cell.angle_beta   90.00
_cell.angle_gamma   90.00
#
_symmetry.space_group_name_H-M   'P 1'
#
loop_
_entity.id
_entity.type
_entity.pdbx_description
1 polymer ?
#
loop_
_entity_poly.entity_id
_entity_poly.type
_entity_poly.pdbx_seq_one_letter_code
_entity_poly.pdbx_strand_id
1 'polypeptide(L)'
;MAATAEKSRAYIPLAGGASDGWSTKHEAAATCFCGAVQLAFVTDKGSRFGNTLVYNCIDCRKITASMFASNFTVADTHLKHLRGLEKLKSLIIFFGNH
;
A
#
# COMPACT_ATOMS: atom_id res chain seq x y z
N MET A 1 9.02 17.26 15.31
CA MET A 1 10.48 17.35 15.56
C MET A 1 11.16 16.36 14.64
N ALA A 2 12.06 16.82 13.75
CA ALA A 2 12.80 15.91 12.87
C ALA A 2 13.83 15.12 13.69
N ALA A 3 13.85 13.79 13.56
CA ALA A 3 14.84 12.95 14.21
C ALA A 3 16.23 13.23 13.63
N THR A 4 17.26 13.26 14.48
CA THR A 4 18.67 13.37 14.06
C THR A 4 19.03 12.14 13.22
N ALA A 5 19.39 12.35 11.95
CA ALA A 5 19.72 11.26 11.05
C ALA A 5 21.06 10.60 11.46
N GLU A 6 21.03 9.32 11.82
CA GLU A 6 22.22 8.51 12.04
C GLU A 6 22.88 8.20 10.68
N LYS A 7 23.93 8.95 10.33
CA LYS A 7 24.59 8.90 9.01
C LYS A 7 25.28 7.57 8.68
N SER A 8 25.35 6.62 9.62
CA SER A 8 25.99 5.31 9.40
C SER A 8 25.10 4.31 8.66
N ARG A 9 23.80 4.60 8.50
CA ARG A 9 22.85 3.76 7.75
C ARG A 9 22.15 4.62 6.72
N ALA A 10 21.92 4.06 5.53
CA ALA A 10 21.10 4.71 4.52
C ALA A 10 19.70 4.94 5.12
N TYR A 11 19.36 6.20 5.39
CA TYR A 11 18.06 6.60 5.89
C TYR A 11 17.23 7.16 4.73
N ILE A 12 16.29 6.37 4.25
CA ILE A 12 15.27 6.83 3.31
C ILE A 12 14.10 7.34 4.16
N PRO A 13 13.77 8.64 4.12
CA PRO A 13 12.67 9.17 4.90
C PRO A 13 11.36 8.52 4.47
N LEU A 14 10.54 8.16 5.45
CA LEU A 14 9.20 7.63 5.19
C LEU A 14 8.38 8.70 4.46
N ALA A 15 7.76 8.30 3.35
CA ALA A 15 6.99 9.21 2.52
C ALA A 15 5.65 9.62 3.17
N GLY A 16 5.19 8.96 4.25
CA GLY A 16 3.90 9.22 4.88
C GLY A 16 3.98 9.72 6.33
N GLY A 17 2.85 10.16 6.87
CA GLY A 17 2.69 10.64 8.24
C GLY A 17 2.68 9.53 9.32
N ALA A 18 2.96 8.28 8.94
CA ALA A 18 3.02 7.14 9.86
C ALA A 18 4.38 6.46 9.79
N SER A 19 4.86 5.97 10.93
CA SER A 19 6.16 5.32 11.10
C SER A 19 6.07 3.89 11.63
N ASP A 20 4.89 3.29 11.55
CA ASP A 20 4.56 1.97 12.10
C ASP A 20 4.30 0.92 11.00
N GLY A 21 4.78 1.16 9.78
CA GLY A 21 4.78 0.16 8.72
C GLY A 21 5.78 -0.96 9.02
N TRP A 22 5.40 -2.20 8.70
CA TRP A 22 6.22 -3.38 8.99
C TRP A 22 6.03 -4.46 7.94
N SER A 23 7.00 -5.36 7.84
CA SER A 23 6.91 -6.59 7.07
C SER A 23 7.64 -7.73 7.78
N THR A 24 7.14 -8.94 7.60
CA THR A 24 7.71 -10.19 8.09
C THR A 24 7.81 -11.18 6.93
N LYS A 25 8.25 -12.41 7.21
CA LYS A 25 8.23 -13.49 6.22
C LYS A 25 6.81 -13.86 5.73
N HIS A 26 5.79 -13.67 6.57
CA HIS A 26 4.43 -14.18 6.31
C HIS A 26 3.39 -13.09 6.08
N GLU A 27 3.62 -11.88 6.59
CA GLU A 27 2.69 -10.76 6.48
C GLU A 27 3.43 -9.43 6.28
N ALA A 28 2.77 -8.49 5.62
CA ALA A 28 3.23 -7.11 5.55
C ALA A 28 2.06 -6.14 5.72
N ALA A 29 2.37 -4.94 6.20
CA ALA A 29 1.41 -3.87 6.40
C ALA A 29 1.61 -2.72 5.42
N ALA A 30 0.51 -2.17 4.92
CA ALA A 30 0.48 -0.93 4.16
C ALA A 30 -0.37 0.11 4.89
N THR A 31 0.19 1.32 5.03
CA THR A 31 -0.45 2.44 5.70
C THR A 31 -0.70 3.56 4.69
N CYS A 32 -1.88 4.18 4.72
CA CYS A 32 -2.16 5.32 3.86
C CYS A 32 -1.29 6.53 4.22
N PHE A 33 -1.09 7.46 3.28
CA PHE A 33 -0.18 8.58 3.44
C PHE A 33 -0.41 9.41 4.72
N CYS A 34 -1.67 9.64 5.12
CA CYS A 34 -1.98 10.40 6.34
C CYS A 34 -1.88 9.57 7.63
N GLY A 35 -1.62 8.26 7.54
CA GLY A 35 -1.50 7.36 8.68
C GLY A 35 -2.82 6.82 9.23
N ALA A 36 -3.96 7.32 8.76
CA ALA A 36 -5.27 7.04 9.35
C ALA A 36 -5.78 5.61 9.12
N VAL A 37 -5.35 4.94 8.04
CA VAL A 37 -5.76 3.60 7.64
C VAL A 37 -4.54 2.72 7.50
N GLN A 38 -4.60 1.51 8.04
CA GLN A 38 -3.57 0.49 7.86
C GLN A 38 -4.21 -0.87 7.59
N LEU A 39 -3.70 -1.54 6.57
CA LEU A 39 -4.09 -2.88 6.16
C LEU A 39 -2.89 -3.82 6.33
N ALA A 40 -3.15 -5.09 6.63
CA ALA A 40 -2.16 -6.15 6.57
C ALA A 40 -2.60 -7.24 5.60
N PHE A 41 -1.64 -7.87 4.95
CA PHE A 41 -1.86 -8.92 3.96
C PHE A 41 -0.80 -10.01 4.09
N VAL A 42 -1.20 -11.24 3.79
CA VAL A 42 -0.30 -12.41 3.81
C VAL A 42 0.63 -12.36 2.59
N THR A 43 1.93 -12.56 2.80
CA THR A 43 2.98 -12.49 1.78
C THR A 43 3.54 -13.86 1.38
N ASP A 44 2.99 -14.94 1.94
CA ASP A 44 3.44 -16.30 1.63
C ASP A 44 3.19 -16.63 0.16
N LYS A 45 4.20 -17.22 -0.50
CA LYS A 45 4.14 -17.55 -1.94
C LYS A 45 2.98 -18.48 -2.33
N GLY A 46 2.35 -19.16 -1.37
CA GLY A 46 1.18 -20.02 -1.58
C GLY A 46 -0.17 -19.36 -1.23
N SER A 47 -0.20 -18.24 -0.51
CA SER A 47 -1.42 -17.65 0.04
C SER A 47 -2.09 -16.67 -0.92
N ARG A 48 -2.29 -17.03 -2.20
CA ARG A 48 -2.94 -16.16 -3.21
C ARG A 48 -2.47 -14.68 -3.15
N PHE A 49 -1.21 -14.44 -2.80
CA PHE A 49 -0.57 -13.15 -3.03
C PHE A 49 -0.43 -13.08 -4.55
N GLY A 50 -1.30 -12.30 -5.16
CA GLY A 50 -1.48 -12.29 -6.59
C GLY A 50 -0.32 -11.62 -7.31
N ASN A 51 -0.47 -11.47 -8.62
CA ASN A 51 0.58 -10.93 -9.45
C ASN A 51 0.92 -9.50 -9.02
N THR A 52 2.22 -9.22 -8.88
CA THR A 52 2.73 -7.85 -8.84
C THR A 52 2.83 -7.35 -10.27
N LEU A 53 2.22 -6.21 -10.54
CA LEU A 53 1.96 -5.74 -11.89
C LEU A 53 2.27 -4.25 -11.99
N VAL A 54 2.91 -3.88 -13.09
CA VAL A 54 3.14 -2.48 -13.45
C VAL A 54 2.21 -2.12 -14.59
N TYR A 55 1.34 -1.13 -14.40
CA TYR A 55 0.36 -0.71 -15.39
C TYR A 55 0.34 0.81 -15.62
N ASN A 56 -0.08 1.20 -16.82
CA ASN A 56 -0.28 2.59 -17.26
C ASN A 56 -1.78 2.90 -17.44
N CYS A 57 -2.66 2.25 -16.68
CA CYS A 57 -4.09 2.55 -16.76
C CYS A 57 -4.36 3.99 -16.31
N ILE A 58 -5.20 4.71 -17.05
CA ILE A 58 -5.56 6.12 -16.79
C ILE A 58 -6.02 6.30 -15.34
N ASP A 59 -6.87 5.41 -14.83
CA ASP A 59 -7.39 5.54 -13.46
C ASP A 59 -6.33 5.23 -12.40
N CYS A 60 -5.45 4.24 -12.64
CA CYS A 60 -4.34 3.97 -11.73
C CYS A 60 -3.38 5.16 -11.64
N ARG A 61 -3.16 5.89 -12.76
CA ARG A 61 -2.33 7.10 -12.79
C ARG A 61 -2.96 8.25 -12.02
N LYS A 62 -4.29 8.38 -12.03
CA LYS A 62 -5.01 9.38 -11.21
C LYS A 62 -4.80 9.11 -9.72
N ILE A 63 -4.84 7.85 -9.29
CA ILE A 63 -4.72 7.47 -7.88
C ILE A 63 -3.28 7.67 -7.38
N THR A 64 -2.27 7.29 -8.18
CA THR A 64 -0.86 7.36 -7.75
C THR A 64 -0.16 8.67 -8.07
N ALA A 65 -0.77 9.53 -8.89
CA ALA A 65 -0.15 10.72 -9.50
C ALA A 65 1.18 10.40 -10.23
N SER A 66 1.37 9.16 -10.67
CA SER A 66 2.56 8.65 -11.37
C SER A 66 2.23 8.27 -12.82
N MET A 67 3.25 8.15 -13.67
CA MET A 67 3.09 7.61 -15.03
C MET A 67 2.74 6.13 -15.03
N PHE A 68 3.18 5.39 -14.02
CA PHE A 68 2.90 3.97 -13.84
C PHE A 68 2.50 3.70 -12.39
N ALA A 69 1.59 2.74 -12.20
CA ALA A 69 1.28 2.20 -10.89
C ALA A 69 1.90 0.82 -10.74
N SER A 70 2.57 0.58 -9.62
CA SER A 70 3.01 -0.75 -9.20
C SER A 70 2.02 -1.27 -8.17
N ASN A 71 1.22 -2.26 -8.56
CA ASN A 71 0.16 -2.81 -7.73
C ASN A 71 0.37 -4.31 -7.55
N PHE A 72 -0.33 -4.90 -6.58
CA PHE A 72 -0.48 -6.33 -6.45
C PHE A 72 -1.93 -6.65 -6.15
N THR A 73 -2.36 -7.87 -6.41
CA THR A 73 -3.69 -8.34 -6.03
C THR A 73 -3.61 -9.23 -4.79
N VAL A 74 -4.63 -9.16 -3.96
CA VAL A 74 -4.77 -9.99 -2.76
C VAL A 74 -6.22 -10.45 -2.68
N ALA A 75 -6.44 -11.69 -2.24
CA ALA A 75 -7.78 -12.16 -1.93
C ALA A 75 -8.32 -11.43 -0.70
N ASP A 76 -9.59 -11.04 -0.71
CA ASP A 76 -10.23 -10.33 0.41
C ASP A 76 -10.11 -11.13 1.73
N THR A 77 -10.20 -12.46 1.66
CA THR A 77 -10.00 -13.37 2.80
C THR A 77 -8.61 -13.34 3.40
N HIS A 78 -7.61 -12.78 2.71
CA HIS A 78 -6.22 -12.64 3.16
C HIS A 78 -5.87 -11.20 3.54
N LEU A 79 -6.85 -10.30 3.60
CA LEU A 79 -6.69 -8.91 3.98
C LEU A 79 -7.25 -8.68 5.39
N LYS A 80 -6.46 -8.00 6.22
CA LYS A 80 -6.85 -7.61 7.58
C LYS A 80 -6.88 -6.09 7.69
N HIS A 81 -7.97 -5.55 8.20
CA HIS A 81 -8.06 -4.14 8.57
C HIS A 81 -7.47 -3.96 9.98
N LEU A 82 -6.29 -3.34 10.07
CA LEU A 82 -5.66 -3.08 11.37
C LEU A 82 -6.22 -1.82 12.02
N ARG A 83 -6.50 -0.77 11.23
CA ARG A 83 -7.17 0.45 11.70
C ARG A 83 -7.83 1.23 10.56
N GLY A 84 -8.77 2.10 10.92
CA GLY A 84 -9.31 3.14 10.04
C GLY A 84 -10.28 2.62 8.99
N LEU A 85 -10.88 1.45 9.19
CA LEU A 85 -11.89 0.88 8.29
C LEU A 85 -13.04 1.87 8.06
N GLU A 86 -13.48 2.56 9.13
CA GLU A 86 -14.53 3.57 9.12
C GLU A 86 -14.19 4.84 8.33
N LYS A 87 -12.90 5.04 8.01
CA LYS A 87 -12.41 6.19 7.24
C LYS A 87 -12.27 5.88 5.74
N LEU A 88 -12.48 4.62 5.35
CA LEU A 88 -12.45 4.22 3.94
C LEU A 88 -13.73 4.65 3.21
N LYS A 89 -13.57 5.04 1.95
CA LYS A 89 -14.67 5.32 1.02
C LYS A 89 -14.45 4.53 -0.26
N SER A 90 -15.53 4.01 -0.84
CA SER A 90 -15.48 3.32 -2.12
C SER A 90 -15.43 4.33 -3.27
N LEU A 91 -14.44 4.18 -4.14
CA LEU A 91 -14.39 4.88 -5.42
C LEU A 91 -14.79 3.91 -6.52
N ILE A 92 -15.95 4.15 -7.15
CA ILE A 92 -16.36 3.39 -8.34
C ILE A 92 -15.68 4.02 -9.54
N ILE A 93 -14.69 3.32 -10.09
CA ILE A 93 -14.04 3.67 -11.35
C ILE A 93 -14.71 2.88 -12.47
N PHE A 94 -15.45 3.59 -13.33
CA PHE A 94 -15.97 3.01 -14.56
C PHE A 94 -14.79 2.73 -15.50
N PHE A 95 -14.48 1.45 -15.71
CA PHE A 95 -13.71 1.03 -16.87
C PHE A 95 -14.57 1.34 -18.11
N GLY A 96 -14.43 2.56 -18.63
CA GLY A 96 -14.94 2.89 -19.96
C GLY A 96 -14.27 1.94 -20.95
N ASN A 97 -15.05 1.03 -21.53
CA ASN A 97 -14.63 0.30 -22.72
C ASN A 97 -14.28 1.34 -23.79
N HIS A 98 -13.01 1.41 -24.14
CA HIS A 98 -12.57 1.99 -25.40
C HIS A 98 -12.36 0.85 -26.38
#